data_AF-A0A6L6WT64-F1
#
_entry.id   AF-A0A6L6WT64-F1
#
_cell.length_a   1.000
_cell.length_b   1.000
_cell.length_c   1.000
_cell.angle_alpha   90.00
_cell.angle_beta   90.00
_cell.angle_gamma   90.00
#
_symmetry.space_group_name_H-M   'P 1'
#
loop_
_entity.id
_entity.type
_entity.pdbx_description
1 polymer ?
#
loop_
_entity_poly.entity_id
_entity_poly.type
_entity_poly.pdbx_seq_one_letter_code
_entity_poly.pdbx_strand_id
1 'polypeptide(L)'
;MPLTVDRLTGYVERDLDADLARWFTDAPKARLPVSTRPVGPFLTGLPRDAAAALAGFDRRARAGALPEVLDLYDWSYAFDFAGNDCRILDSDHETELTDDDVWSVGADGGGNYYVVLTNGRVAVWFHEEEVIEADTQYDTLDVFVWSVVRYHAVRAGVLDLAEVEADFRALGQPGVLEPELGLLARLS
;
A
#
# COMPACT_ATOMS: atom_id res chain seq x y z
N MET A 1 -18.32 1.12 -18.21
CA MET A 1 -16.93 0.87 -18.62
C MET A 1 -16.20 0.29 -17.42
N PRO A 2 -15.41 -0.78 -17.59
CA PRO A 2 -14.61 -1.32 -16.50
C PRO A 2 -13.66 -0.24 -15.96
N LEU A 3 -13.37 -0.30 -14.66
CA LEU A 3 -12.31 0.51 -14.07
C LEU A 3 -10.96 0.09 -14.65
N THR A 4 -10.06 1.05 -14.84
CA THR A 4 -8.71 0.82 -15.38
C THR A 4 -7.69 1.52 -14.49
N VAL A 5 -6.44 1.04 -14.54
CA VAL A 5 -5.31 1.64 -13.81
C VAL A 5 -5.20 3.14 -14.11
N ASP A 6 -5.26 3.54 -15.39
CA ASP A 6 -5.19 4.96 -15.80
C ASP A 6 -6.28 5.84 -15.19
N ARG A 7 -7.47 5.29 -14.90
CA ARG A 7 -8.55 6.04 -14.26
C ARG A 7 -8.30 6.25 -12.76
N LEU A 8 -7.46 5.42 -12.16
CA LEU A 8 -7.05 5.55 -10.77
C LEU A 8 -5.81 6.42 -10.58
N THR A 9 -5.07 6.77 -11.64
CA THR A 9 -3.96 7.73 -11.52
C THR A 9 -4.42 9.02 -10.82
N GLY A 10 -3.69 9.38 -9.77
CA GLY A 10 -3.98 10.53 -8.90
C GLY A 10 -5.11 10.32 -7.88
N TYR A 11 -5.60 9.10 -7.69
CA TYR A 11 -6.62 8.74 -6.69
C TYR A 11 -6.25 9.25 -5.29
N VAL A 12 -4.99 9.08 -4.86
CA VAL A 12 -4.51 9.51 -3.54
C VAL A 12 -4.74 11.01 -3.31
N GLU A 13 -4.58 11.84 -4.34
CA GLU A 13 -4.79 13.28 -4.22
C GLU A 13 -6.23 13.71 -4.44
N ARG A 14 -6.94 13.03 -5.35
CA ARG A 14 -8.25 13.45 -5.83
C ARG A 14 -9.40 12.94 -4.97
N ASP A 15 -9.36 11.66 -4.59
CA ASP A 15 -10.55 10.94 -4.12
C ASP A 15 -10.36 10.29 -2.73
N LEU A 16 -9.12 10.01 -2.32
CA LEU A 16 -8.84 9.28 -1.06
C LEU A 16 -9.55 9.91 0.14
N ASP A 17 -9.44 11.22 0.35
CA ASP A 17 -10.05 11.88 1.51
C ASP A 17 -11.58 11.73 1.54
N ALA A 18 -12.23 11.74 0.36
CA ALA A 18 -13.67 11.56 0.25
C ALA A 18 -14.08 10.12 0.62
N ASP A 19 -13.33 9.12 0.15
CA ASP A 19 -13.57 7.71 0.49
C ASP A 19 -13.32 7.45 1.99
N LEU A 20 -12.26 8.04 2.57
CA LEU A 20 -11.99 7.95 4.01
C LEU A 20 -13.10 8.57 4.84
N ALA A 21 -13.62 9.75 4.44
CA ALA A 21 -14.74 10.41 5.10
C ALA A 21 -16.08 9.71 4.88
N ARG A 22 -16.18 8.85 3.85
CA ARG A 22 -17.39 8.07 3.58
C ARG A 22 -17.47 6.81 4.43
N TRP A 23 -16.35 6.10 4.59
CA TRP A 23 -16.33 4.76 5.18
C TRP A 23 -15.65 4.66 6.54
N PHE A 24 -14.76 5.60 6.88
CA PHE A 24 -13.86 5.50 8.05
C PHE A 24 -13.82 6.78 8.89
N THR A 25 -14.96 7.48 8.98
CA THR A 25 -15.09 8.74 9.74
C THR A 25 -14.68 8.56 11.20
N ASP A 26 -15.19 7.52 11.86
CA ASP A 26 -15.00 7.27 13.28
C ASP A 26 -13.85 6.29 13.58
N ALA A 27 -13.14 5.84 12.54
CA ALA A 27 -12.03 4.90 12.70
C ALA A 27 -10.83 5.57 13.39
N PRO A 28 -10.15 4.87 14.33
CA PRO A 28 -8.90 5.33 14.93
C PRO A 28 -7.89 5.74 13.85
N LYS A 29 -7.25 6.89 14.06
CA LYS A 29 -6.27 7.45 13.13
C LYS A 29 -4.86 7.04 13.52
N ALA A 30 -4.09 6.63 12.52
CA ALA A 30 -2.71 6.25 12.69
C ALA A 30 -1.87 7.43 13.18
N ARG A 31 -0.90 7.13 14.03
CA ARG A 31 0.04 8.12 14.55
C ARG A 31 1.45 7.68 14.24
N LEU A 32 2.13 8.48 13.41
CA LEU A 32 3.53 8.21 13.10
C LEU A 32 4.44 8.77 14.20
N PRO A 33 5.50 8.05 14.59
CA PRO A 33 6.53 8.58 15.45
C PRO A 33 7.19 9.83 14.86
N VAL A 34 7.61 10.77 15.71
CA VAL A 34 8.37 11.96 15.26
C VAL A 34 9.70 11.56 14.60
N SER A 35 10.22 10.38 14.95
CA SER A 35 11.43 9.79 14.39
C SER A 35 11.26 9.17 13.00
N THR A 36 10.04 9.10 12.44
CA THR A 36 9.80 8.54 11.10
C THR A 36 10.64 9.28 10.06
N ARG A 37 11.52 8.54 9.36
CA ARG A 37 12.46 9.09 8.35
C ARG A 37 11.73 9.92 7.28
N PRO A 38 12.37 10.97 6.72
CA PRO A 38 11.73 11.81 5.71
C PRO A 38 11.62 11.07 4.36
N VAL A 39 10.48 11.22 3.68
CA VAL A 39 10.22 10.58 2.38
C VAL A 39 10.98 11.24 1.22
N GLY A 40 11.40 12.50 1.39
CA GLY A 40 11.99 13.34 0.34
C GLY A 40 13.09 12.67 -0.49
N PRO A 41 14.11 12.04 0.12
CA PRO A 41 15.16 11.33 -0.63
C PRO A 41 14.60 10.26 -1.57
N PHE A 42 13.71 9.41 -1.08
CA PHE A 42 13.10 8.34 -1.87
C PHE A 42 12.27 8.88 -3.04
N LEU A 43 11.54 9.99 -2.84
CA LEU A 43 10.76 10.63 -3.90
C LEU A 43 11.61 11.06 -5.11
N THR A 44 12.90 11.34 -4.93
CA THR A 44 13.77 11.77 -6.03
C THR A 44 14.10 10.66 -7.04
N GLY A 45 14.04 9.41 -6.60
CA GLY A 45 14.26 8.23 -7.44
C GLY A 45 13.01 7.73 -8.17
N LEU A 46 11.83 8.22 -7.80
CA LEU A 46 10.56 7.71 -8.31
C LEU A 46 10.13 8.34 -9.65
N PRO A 47 9.39 7.58 -10.49
CA PRO A 47 8.61 8.17 -11.57
C PRO A 47 7.68 9.27 -11.05
N ARG A 48 7.45 10.30 -11.87
CA ARG A 48 6.70 11.51 -11.48
C ARG A 48 5.36 11.21 -10.79
N ASP A 49 4.56 10.32 -11.35
CA ASP A 49 3.21 10.06 -10.83
C ASP A 49 3.28 9.23 -9.54
N ALA A 50 4.22 8.29 -9.44
CA ALA A 50 4.48 7.55 -8.21
C ALA A 50 4.99 8.47 -7.08
N ALA A 51 5.89 9.41 -7.40
CA ALA A 51 6.37 10.42 -6.46
C ALA A 51 5.23 11.32 -5.97
N ALA A 52 4.32 11.73 -6.86
CA ALA A 52 3.15 12.53 -6.49
C ALA A 52 2.19 11.75 -5.57
N ALA A 53 1.88 10.50 -5.91
CA ALA A 53 1.03 9.63 -5.09
C ALA A 53 1.67 9.40 -3.69
N LEU A 54 2.95 9.06 -3.63
CA LEU A 54 3.62 8.79 -2.35
C LEU A 54 3.75 10.06 -1.51
N ALA A 55 4.07 11.21 -2.11
CA ALA A 55 4.07 12.49 -1.40
C ALA A 55 2.67 12.85 -0.87
N GLY A 56 1.61 12.57 -1.64
CA GLY A 56 0.22 12.76 -1.22
C GLY A 56 -0.18 11.86 -0.06
N PHE A 57 0.28 10.62 -0.07
CA PHE A 57 0.05 9.65 1.00
C PHE A 57 0.85 10.00 2.26
N ASP A 58 2.15 10.32 2.14
CA ASP A 58 3.03 10.71 3.25
C ASP A 58 2.49 11.94 3.99
N ARG A 59 2.03 12.97 3.27
CA ARG A 59 1.41 14.15 3.91
C ARG A 59 0.20 13.78 4.77
N ARG A 60 -0.64 12.85 4.31
CA ARG A 60 -1.83 12.39 5.05
C ARG A 60 -1.46 11.52 6.24
N ALA A 61 -0.47 10.63 6.07
CA ALA A 61 0.04 9.79 7.13
C ALA A 61 0.64 10.65 8.27
N ARG A 62 1.49 11.62 7.93
CA ARG A 62 2.10 12.55 8.91
C ARG A 62 1.10 13.51 9.55
N ALA A 63 0.03 13.88 8.84
CA ALA A 63 -1.05 14.69 9.40
C ALA A 63 -1.97 13.89 10.35
N GLY A 64 -1.79 12.58 10.47
CA GLY A 64 -2.69 11.71 11.25
C GLY A 64 -4.10 11.63 10.65
N ALA A 65 -4.22 11.75 9.32
CA ALA A 65 -5.51 11.71 8.63
C ALA A 65 -5.93 10.28 8.24
N LEU A 66 -4.96 9.38 8.09
CA LEU A 66 -5.18 8.00 7.66
C LEU A 66 -5.68 7.13 8.83
N PRO A 67 -6.72 6.30 8.65
CA PRO A 67 -7.13 5.33 9.66
C PRO A 67 -6.11 4.18 9.84
N GLU A 68 -5.91 3.71 11.07
CA GLU A 68 -5.06 2.53 11.36
C GLU A 68 -5.57 1.27 10.69
N VAL A 69 -6.89 1.16 10.48
CA VAL A 69 -7.53 0.01 9.82
C VAL A 69 -7.02 -0.21 8.39
N LEU A 70 -6.35 0.77 7.77
CA LEU A 70 -5.71 0.60 6.46
C LEU A 70 -4.29 0.03 6.57
N ASP A 71 -4.06 -0.82 7.57
CA ASP A 71 -2.79 -1.51 7.79
C ASP A 71 -1.61 -0.55 8.00
N LEU A 72 -1.91 0.62 8.59
CA LEU A 72 -0.95 1.68 8.86
C LEU A 72 -0.66 1.75 10.36
N TYR A 73 0.49 1.23 10.75
CA TYR A 73 0.95 1.21 12.14
C TYR A 73 2.13 2.16 12.35
N ASP A 74 2.34 2.56 13.61
CA ASP A 74 3.45 3.44 14.02
C ASP A 74 4.83 2.82 13.78
N TRP A 75 4.90 1.48 13.81
CA TRP A 75 6.09 0.69 13.52
C TRP A 75 6.24 0.29 12.05
N SER A 76 5.19 0.40 11.23
CA SER A 76 5.23 -0.12 9.86
C SER A 76 5.61 0.93 8.81
N TYR A 77 5.17 2.17 8.99
CA TYR A 77 5.39 3.22 8.00
C TYR A 77 6.83 3.71 7.98
N ALA A 78 7.43 3.78 6.78
CA ALA A 78 8.83 4.13 6.57
C ALA A 78 9.80 3.29 7.40
N PHE A 79 9.49 2.00 7.54
CA PHE A 79 10.33 1.02 8.23
C PHE A 79 11.79 1.11 7.79
N ASP A 80 12.68 0.95 8.76
CA ASP A 80 14.14 0.98 8.62
C ASP A 80 14.64 -0.47 8.62
N PHE A 81 14.73 -1.06 7.43
CA PHE A 81 15.07 -2.47 7.28
C PHE A 81 16.50 -2.73 7.76
N ALA A 82 17.46 -1.93 7.29
CA ALA A 82 18.85 -2.02 7.73
C ALA A 82 19.02 -1.81 9.24
N GLY A 83 18.30 -0.83 9.82
CA GLY A 83 18.34 -0.59 11.26
C GLY A 83 17.73 -1.69 12.12
N ASN A 84 16.93 -2.59 11.53
CA ASN A 84 16.34 -3.76 12.19
C ASN A 84 17.03 -5.09 11.78
N ASP A 85 18.21 -5.01 11.14
CA ASP A 85 18.96 -6.17 10.65
C ASP A 85 18.16 -7.06 9.67
N CYS A 86 17.20 -6.47 8.95
CA CYS A 86 16.44 -7.14 7.91
C CYS A 86 17.13 -7.00 6.55
N ARG A 87 17.14 -8.08 5.77
CA ARG A 87 17.53 -8.02 4.36
C ARG A 87 16.33 -7.69 3.47
N ILE A 88 16.63 -7.33 2.24
CA ILE A 88 15.63 -7.11 1.19
C ILE A 88 16.16 -7.78 -0.07
N LEU A 89 15.60 -8.93 -0.41
CA LEU A 89 15.86 -9.58 -1.69
C LEU A 89 14.79 -9.15 -2.69
N ASP A 90 15.19 -8.83 -3.92
CA ASP A 90 14.24 -8.71 -5.02
C ASP A 90 13.58 -10.07 -5.28
N SER A 91 12.53 -10.07 -6.07
CA SER A 91 11.73 -11.22 -6.46
C SER A 91 12.50 -12.37 -7.12
N ASP A 92 13.74 -12.14 -7.57
CA ASP A 92 14.64 -13.18 -8.07
C ASP A 92 15.32 -13.99 -6.95
N HIS A 93 15.12 -13.60 -5.68
CA HIS A 93 15.74 -14.19 -4.48
C HIS A 93 17.28 -14.12 -4.46
N GLU A 94 17.89 -13.31 -5.32
CA GLU A 94 19.34 -13.19 -5.47
C GLU A 94 19.83 -11.75 -5.37
N THR A 95 19.10 -10.80 -5.96
CA THR A 95 19.46 -9.40 -5.99
C THR A 95 19.11 -8.74 -4.67
N GLU A 96 20.12 -8.26 -3.93
CA GLU A 96 19.92 -7.54 -2.69
C GLU A 96 19.60 -6.05 -2.95
N LEU A 97 18.53 -5.59 -2.32
CA LEU A 97 18.02 -4.22 -2.30
C LEU A 97 18.30 -3.58 -0.94
N THR A 98 18.15 -2.25 -0.87
CA THR A 98 18.38 -1.46 0.35
C THR A 98 17.16 -0.58 0.70
N ASP A 99 17.21 0.08 1.86
CA ASP A 99 16.22 1.09 2.27
C ASP A 99 16.06 2.28 1.30
N ASP A 100 17.02 2.48 0.40
CA ASP A 100 16.95 3.47 -0.68
C ASP A 100 16.14 2.94 -1.90
N ASP A 101 15.97 1.62 -2.01
CA ASP A 101 15.26 0.95 -3.11
C ASP A 101 13.78 0.71 -2.78
N VAL A 102 13.41 0.79 -1.50
CA VAL A 102 12.04 0.56 -1.04
C VAL A 102 11.55 1.57 -0.01
N TRP A 103 10.24 1.78 0.02
CA TRP A 103 9.57 2.59 1.05
C TRP A 103 8.35 1.87 1.59
N SER A 104 8.37 1.49 2.86
CA SER A 104 7.18 0.88 3.47
C SER A 104 6.07 1.90 3.73
N VAL A 105 4.85 1.53 3.33
CA VAL A 105 3.62 2.32 3.50
C VAL A 105 2.64 1.71 4.51
N GLY A 106 2.92 0.51 5.01
CA GLY A 106 2.01 -0.25 5.88
C GLY A 106 2.48 -1.69 6.07
N ALA A 107 1.73 -2.47 6.85
CA ALA A 107 2.00 -3.89 7.06
C ALA A 107 0.71 -4.68 7.30
N ASP A 108 0.63 -5.93 6.86
CA ASP A 108 -0.58 -6.77 6.93
C ASP A 108 -0.98 -7.23 8.35
N GLY A 109 -0.28 -6.75 9.38
CA GLY A 109 -0.44 -7.14 10.78
C GLY A 109 0.18 -8.49 11.15
N GLY A 110 0.64 -9.27 10.15
CA GLY A 110 1.35 -10.55 10.30
C GLY A 110 2.87 -10.43 10.19
N GLY A 111 3.40 -9.22 10.04
CA GLY A 111 4.83 -8.95 9.91
C GLY A 111 5.29 -8.67 8.49
N ASN A 112 4.41 -8.76 7.48
CA ASN A 112 4.76 -8.46 6.10
C ASN A 112 4.46 -7.00 5.78
N TYR A 113 5.34 -6.36 5.01
CA TYR A 113 5.30 -4.92 4.77
C TYR A 113 4.85 -4.64 3.34
N TYR A 114 3.94 -3.68 3.16
CA TYR A 114 3.64 -3.13 1.85
C TYR A 114 4.70 -2.10 1.51
N VAL A 115 5.46 -2.32 0.45
CA VAL A 115 6.58 -1.47 0.05
C VAL A 115 6.39 -0.90 -1.36
N VAL A 116 6.66 0.39 -1.51
CA VAL A 116 6.79 1.06 -2.81
C VAL A 116 8.22 0.82 -3.30
N LEU A 117 8.38 0.36 -4.53
CA LEU A 117 9.67 0.17 -5.18
C LEU A 117 10.06 1.41 -5.98
N THR A 118 11.34 1.58 -6.31
CA THR A 118 11.85 2.72 -7.12
C THR A 118 11.20 2.82 -8.51
N ASN A 119 10.63 1.74 -9.03
CA ASN A 119 9.86 1.75 -10.28
C ASN A 119 8.40 2.24 -10.12
N GLY A 120 7.96 2.56 -8.90
CA GLY A 120 6.63 3.08 -8.57
C GLY A 120 5.56 2.00 -8.30
N ARG A 121 5.89 0.72 -8.45
CA ARG A 121 5.02 -0.40 -8.06
C ARG A 121 4.94 -0.55 -6.55
N VAL A 122 3.90 -1.23 -6.09
CA VAL A 122 3.79 -1.69 -4.70
C VAL A 122 3.88 -3.20 -4.68
N ALA A 123 4.55 -3.76 -3.70
CA ALA A 123 4.63 -5.19 -3.45
C ALA A 123 4.60 -5.48 -1.95
N VAL A 124 4.40 -6.73 -1.58
CA VAL A 124 4.66 -7.20 -0.23
C VAL A 124 6.13 -7.57 -0.12
N TRP A 125 6.80 -7.07 0.91
CA TRP A 125 8.03 -7.67 1.44
C TRP A 125 7.62 -8.73 2.47
N PHE A 126 7.97 -9.98 2.20
CA PHE A 126 7.64 -11.13 3.03
C PHE A 126 8.74 -11.37 4.07
N HIS A 127 8.39 -11.30 5.35
CA HIS A 127 9.38 -11.22 6.41
C HIS A 127 10.11 -12.55 6.69
N GLU A 128 9.50 -13.69 6.39
CA GLU A 128 10.12 -14.99 6.68
C GLU A 128 11.28 -15.28 5.73
N GLU A 129 11.17 -14.82 4.48
CA GLU A 129 12.20 -15.00 3.44
C GLU A 129 12.96 -13.71 3.11
N GLU A 130 12.53 -12.58 3.69
CA GLU A 130 13.10 -11.25 3.48
C GLU A 130 13.06 -10.79 2.01
N VAL A 131 12.02 -11.20 1.27
CA VAL A 131 11.93 -11.09 -0.20
C VAL A 131 10.74 -10.25 -0.67
N ILE A 132 10.88 -9.57 -1.81
CA ILE A 132 9.79 -8.91 -2.52
C ILE A 132 8.95 -9.96 -3.28
N GLU A 133 7.69 -10.08 -2.91
CA GLU A 133 6.75 -11.05 -3.48
C GLU A 133 6.17 -10.55 -4.81
N ALA A 134 6.64 -11.10 -5.93
CA ALA A 134 6.20 -10.70 -7.27
C ALA A 134 4.69 -10.86 -7.48
N ASP A 135 4.09 -11.92 -6.92
CA ASP A 135 2.67 -12.25 -7.10
C ASP A 135 1.74 -11.40 -6.23
N THR A 136 2.28 -10.48 -5.44
CA THR A 136 1.51 -9.53 -4.62
C THR A 136 1.49 -8.11 -5.19
N GLN A 137 2.06 -7.91 -6.39
CA GLN A 137 2.30 -6.58 -6.92
C GLN A 137 1.03 -5.81 -7.28
N TYR A 138 1.17 -4.49 -7.23
CA TYR A 138 0.27 -3.49 -7.78
C TYR A 138 1.04 -2.57 -8.72
N ASP A 139 0.41 -2.18 -9.82
CA ASP A 139 1.02 -1.35 -10.86
C ASP A 139 1.41 0.04 -10.33
N THR A 140 0.62 0.60 -9.41
CA THR A 140 0.87 1.92 -8.80
C THR A 140 0.37 1.99 -7.35
N LEU A 141 0.91 2.95 -6.59
CA LEU A 141 0.41 3.26 -5.25
C LEU A 141 -1.06 3.69 -5.24
N ASP A 142 -1.54 4.40 -6.27
CA ASP A 142 -2.94 4.78 -6.38
C ASP A 142 -3.87 3.57 -6.42
N VAL A 143 -3.51 2.54 -7.22
CA VAL A 143 -4.29 1.31 -7.33
C VAL A 143 -4.23 0.51 -6.03
N PHE A 144 -3.05 0.43 -5.40
CA PHE A 144 -2.89 -0.21 -4.09
C PHE A 144 -3.80 0.45 -3.04
N VAL A 145 -3.71 1.78 -2.86
CA VAL A 145 -4.49 2.51 -1.84
C VAL A 145 -5.98 2.42 -2.14
N TRP A 146 -6.40 2.53 -3.41
CA TRP A 146 -7.79 2.32 -3.81
C TRP A 146 -8.30 0.94 -3.39
N SER A 147 -7.47 -0.08 -3.57
CA SER A 147 -7.80 -1.48 -3.30
C SER A 147 -7.92 -1.77 -1.81
N VAL A 148 -6.93 -1.33 -1.02
CA VAL A 148 -6.90 -1.52 0.45
C VAL A 148 -8.06 -0.79 1.13
N VAL A 149 -8.38 0.45 0.70
CA VAL A 149 -9.52 1.20 1.24
C VAL A 149 -10.83 0.44 1.05
N ARG A 150 -11.05 -0.13 -0.14
CA ARG A 150 -12.29 -0.88 -0.45
C ARG A 150 -12.32 -2.24 0.22
N TYR A 151 -11.19 -2.94 0.25
CA TYR A 151 -11.05 -4.19 0.98
C TYR A 151 -11.45 -4.02 2.45
N HIS A 152 -10.91 -3.02 3.13
CA HIS A 152 -11.26 -2.76 4.54
C HIS A 152 -12.69 -2.22 4.71
N ALA A 153 -13.23 -1.50 3.73
CA ALA A 153 -14.63 -1.05 3.77
C ALA A 153 -15.59 -2.24 3.68
N VAL A 154 -15.27 -3.24 2.85
CA VAL A 154 -16.01 -4.50 2.78
C VAL A 154 -15.87 -5.28 4.09
N ARG A 155 -14.67 -5.41 4.64
CA ARG A 155 -14.46 -6.10 5.94
C ARG A 155 -15.18 -5.43 7.10
N ALA A 156 -15.29 -4.12 7.08
CA ALA A 156 -16.04 -3.36 8.08
C ALA A 156 -17.57 -3.42 7.86
N GLY A 157 -18.05 -4.02 6.77
CA GLY A 157 -19.47 -4.12 6.44
C GLY A 157 -20.11 -2.80 6.00
N VAL A 158 -19.32 -1.80 5.60
CA VAL A 158 -19.79 -0.47 5.15
C VAL A 158 -19.80 -0.32 3.63
N LEU A 159 -19.34 -1.36 2.91
CA LEU A 159 -19.38 -1.50 1.46
C LEU A 159 -19.69 -2.96 1.11
N ASP A 160 -20.59 -3.21 0.17
CA ASP A 160 -20.87 -4.58 -0.29
C ASP A 160 -19.76 -5.04 -1.24
N LEU A 161 -19.31 -6.30 -1.09
CA LEU A 161 -18.36 -6.92 -2.02
C LEU A 161 -18.88 -6.85 -3.46
N ALA A 162 -20.19 -7.06 -3.65
CA ALA A 162 -20.83 -7.02 -4.97
C ALA A 162 -20.69 -5.65 -5.67
N GLU A 163 -20.44 -4.57 -4.93
CA GLU A 163 -20.22 -3.23 -5.50
C GLU A 163 -18.81 -3.04 -6.08
N VAL A 164 -17.82 -3.85 -5.67
CA VAL A 164 -16.40 -3.64 -6.01
C VAL A 164 -15.71 -4.82 -6.68
N GLU A 165 -16.28 -6.03 -6.58
CA GLU A 165 -15.65 -7.26 -7.07
C GLU A 165 -15.34 -7.22 -8.57
N ALA A 166 -16.23 -6.65 -9.38
CA ALA A 166 -16.02 -6.49 -10.81
C ALA A 166 -14.87 -5.52 -11.13
N ASP A 167 -14.72 -4.46 -10.34
CA ASP A 167 -13.64 -3.49 -10.50
C ASP A 167 -12.30 -4.08 -10.06
N PHE A 168 -12.26 -4.86 -8.98
CA PHE A 168 -11.08 -5.63 -8.58
C PHE A 168 -10.59 -6.56 -9.69
N ARG A 169 -11.50 -7.32 -10.30
CA ARG A 169 -11.18 -8.19 -11.44
C ARG A 169 -10.76 -7.42 -12.67
N ALA A 170 -11.38 -6.27 -12.95
CA ALA A 170 -11.04 -5.44 -14.10
C ALA A 170 -9.64 -4.81 -13.97
N LEU A 171 -9.24 -4.43 -12.75
CA LEU A 171 -7.90 -3.90 -12.49
C LEU A 171 -6.81 -4.96 -12.60
N GLY A 172 -7.12 -6.24 -12.37
CA GLY A 172 -6.19 -7.32 -12.71
C GLY A 172 -4.94 -7.42 -11.82
N GLN A 173 -4.96 -6.81 -10.63
CA GLN A 173 -3.76 -6.70 -9.79
C GLN A 173 -3.45 -8.03 -9.09
N PRO A 174 -2.21 -8.57 -9.21
CA PRO A 174 -1.81 -9.80 -8.55
C PRO A 174 -2.17 -9.85 -7.06
N GLY A 175 -1.83 -8.81 -6.29
CA GLY A 175 -2.14 -8.73 -4.86
C GLY A 175 -3.63 -8.74 -4.49
N VAL A 176 -4.53 -8.58 -5.47
CA VAL A 176 -5.98 -8.67 -5.30
C VAL A 176 -6.51 -10.05 -5.70
N LEU A 177 -5.93 -10.62 -6.77
CA LEU A 177 -6.48 -11.77 -7.49
C LEU A 177 -5.83 -13.11 -7.17
N GLU A 178 -4.68 -13.10 -6.48
CA GLU A 178 -4.00 -14.34 -6.09
C GLU A 178 -5.00 -15.27 -5.35
N PRO A 179 -5.18 -16.54 -5.80
CA PRO A 179 -6.24 -17.43 -5.33
C PRO A 179 -6.29 -17.75 -3.83
N GLU A 180 -5.17 -17.70 -3.12
CA GLU A 180 -5.07 -18.11 -1.71
C GLU A 180 -4.90 -16.92 -0.76
N LEU A 181 -4.20 -15.89 -1.21
CA LEU A 181 -3.73 -14.77 -0.40
C LEU A 181 -4.25 -13.41 -0.86
N GLY A 182 -4.73 -13.32 -2.10
CA GLY A 182 -5.24 -12.08 -2.69
C GLY A 182 -6.42 -11.51 -1.91
N LEU A 183 -6.62 -10.20 -1.99
CA LEU A 183 -7.69 -9.51 -1.25
C LEU A 183 -9.07 -10.14 -1.48
N LEU A 184 -9.39 -10.58 -2.70
CA LEU A 184 -10.67 -11.23 -2.98
C LEU A 184 -10.82 -12.58 -2.27
N ALA A 185 -9.77 -13.41 -2.25
CA ALA A 185 -9.78 -14.69 -1.56
C ALA A 185 -10.01 -14.53 -0.05
N ARG A 186 -9.51 -13.42 0.52
CA ARG A 186 -9.70 -13.09 1.96
C ARG A 186 -11.07 -12.47 2.29
N LEU A 187 -11.89 -12.13 1.29
CA LEU A 187 -13.24 -11.57 1.48
C LEU A 187 -14.36 -12.59 1.26
N SER A 188 -14.06 -13.74 0.64
CA SER A 188 -15.00 -14.81 0.31
C SER A 188 -15.23 -15.82 1.44
#